data_AF-A0A1G7MQL9-F1
#
_entry.id   AF-A0A1G7MQL9-F1
#
_cell.length_a   1.000
_cell.length_b   1.000
_cell.length_c   1.000
_cell.angle_alpha   90.00
_cell.angle_beta   90.00
_cell.angle_gamma   90.00
#
_symmetry.space_group_name_H-M   'P 1'
#
loop_
_entity.id
_entity.type
_entity.pdbx_description
1 polymer ?
#
loop_
_entity_poly.entity_id
_entity_poly.type
_entity_poly.pdbx_seq_one_letter_code
_entity_poly.pdbx_strand_id
1 'polypeptide(L)'
;MSTSPDFRRQTPVDRLPTLIRTRHGYRVFDPALIAGTRYVIDDDGTLVWTRLPAGTTALAVLAAGAATALLLADGWLLGLLWFLAGVVAATGLAGLGLTLVHAVSGPERGYRRRTGGAPHFTDVTDRGSRPWALCEQAERLAATRSWVTGRVDRQRRLPELLWAGVQGSGDAAAEIGRLADPPSRPELRVAHPQT
;
A
#
# COMPACT_ATOMS: atom_id res chain seq x y z
N MET A 1 30.07 -11.73 -0.49
CA MET A 1 29.40 -10.52 -1.01
C MET A 1 27.94 -10.85 -1.24
N SER A 2 27.05 -10.56 -0.28
CA SER A 2 25.61 -10.67 -0.52
C SER A 2 25.16 -9.44 -1.29
N THR A 3 24.68 -9.65 -2.51
CA THR A 3 23.96 -8.65 -3.29
C THR A 3 22.69 -8.26 -2.54
N SER A 4 22.65 -7.05 -2.01
CA SER A 4 21.43 -6.49 -1.42
C SER A 4 20.34 -6.50 -2.50
N PRO A 5 19.18 -7.15 -2.28
CA PRO A 5 18.13 -7.17 -3.27
C PRO A 5 17.69 -5.74 -3.58
N ASP A 6 17.65 -5.40 -4.87
CA ASP A 6 17.25 -4.09 -5.38
C ASP A 6 15.77 -3.88 -5.07
N PHE A 7 15.48 -3.09 -4.02
CA PHE A 7 14.13 -2.89 -3.49
C PHE A 7 13.17 -2.33 -4.54
N ARG A 8 13.70 -1.61 -5.54
CA ARG A 8 12.93 -1.06 -6.67
C ARG A 8 12.43 -2.13 -7.65
N ARG A 9 12.99 -3.34 -7.64
CA ARG A 9 12.62 -4.44 -8.54
C ARG A 9 11.68 -5.46 -7.91
N GLN A 10 11.37 -5.34 -6.62
CA GLN A 10 10.41 -6.25 -5.97
C GLN A 10 9.00 -5.98 -6.46
N THR A 11 8.21 -7.03 -6.65
CA THR A 11 6.77 -6.93 -6.94
C THR A 11 6.06 -6.17 -5.81
N PRO A 12 5.03 -5.34 -6.10
CA PRO A 12 4.34 -4.51 -5.09
C PRO A 12 3.83 -5.30 -3.87
N VAL A 13 3.58 -6.60 -4.04
CA VAL A 13 3.08 -7.52 -3.03
C VAL A 13 4.12 -7.93 -1.98
N ASP A 14 5.41 -7.70 -2.26
CA ASP A 14 6.53 -8.11 -1.41
C ASP A 14 7.07 -6.98 -0.52
N ARG A 15 6.64 -5.73 -0.78
CA ARG A 15 7.10 -4.56 -0.04
C ARG A 15 6.27 -4.30 1.22
N LEU A 16 6.88 -3.60 2.18
CA LEU A 16 6.17 -3.03 3.33
C LEU A 16 5.30 -1.86 2.84
N PRO A 17 3.97 -1.89 2.99
CA PRO A 17 3.08 -0.87 2.43
C PRO A 17 3.21 0.51 3.11
N THR A 18 3.87 0.60 4.26
CA THR A 18 4.05 1.84 5.02
C THR A 18 5.50 2.34 5.05
N LEU A 19 6.42 1.67 4.34
CA LEU A 19 7.84 2.05 4.27
C LEU A 19 8.24 2.29 2.82
N ILE A 20 8.72 3.51 2.53
CA ILE A 20 9.16 3.90 1.19
C ILE A 20 10.62 4.32 1.23
N ARG A 21 11.38 3.84 0.26
CA ARG A 21 12.76 4.25 0.04
C ARG A 21 12.80 5.44 -0.93
N THR A 22 13.12 6.62 -0.42
CA THR A 22 13.26 7.84 -1.21
C THR A 22 14.69 7.99 -1.73
N ARG A 23 14.95 9.03 -2.54
CA ARG A 23 16.33 9.35 -2.99
C ARG A 23 17.25 9.76 -1.84
N HIS A 24 16.68 10.32 -0.77
CA HIS A 24 17.41 10.92 0.33
C HIS A 24 17.37 10.07 1.61
N GLY A 25 16.52 9.04 1.67
CA GLY A 25 16.44 8.16 2.83
C GLY A 25 15.18 7.29 2.83
N TYR A 26 14.53 7.20 3.98
CA TYR A 26 13.27 6.46 4.14
C TYR A 26 12.15 7.41 4.53
N ARG A 27 10.94 7.07 4.10
CA ARG A 27 9.69 7.66 4.57
C ARG A 27 8.85 6.56 5.17
N VAL A 28 8.48 6.74 6.44
CA VAL A 28 7.64 5.79 7.18
C VAL A 28 6.29 6.43 7.44
N PHE A 29 5.22 5.72 7.15
CA PHE A 29 3.85 6.17 7.36
C PHE A 29 3.22 5.48 8.58
N ASP A 30 2.35 6.19 9.28
CA ASP A 30 1.52 5.59 10.32
C ASP A 30 0.54 4.59 9.67
N PRO A 31 0.52 3.30 10.07
CA PRO A 31 -0.46 2.34 9.56
C PRO A 31 -1.92 2.77 9.82
N ALA A 32 -2.19 3.56 10.85
CA ALA A 32 -3.52 4.11 11.15
C ALA A 32 -4.04 5.08 10.07
N LEU A 33 -3.18 5.55 9.15
CA LEU A 33 -3.55 6.35 7.98
C LEU A 33 -4.43 5.54 7.02
N ILE A 34 -4.07 4.28 6.77
CA ILE A 34 -4.75 3.40 5.81
C ILE A 34 -5.64 2.34 6.48
N ALA A 35 -5.52 2.16 7.80
CA ALA A 35 -6.32 1.22 8.57
C ALA A 35 -7.83 1.44 8.36
N GLY A 36 -8.53 0.36 8.01
CA GLY A 36 -9.98 0.38 7.74
C GLY A 36 -10.37 1.11 6.45
N THR A 37 -9.41 1.49 5.61
CA THR A 37 -9.67 2.16 4.33
C THR A 37 -9.34 1.24 3.15
N ARG A 38 -9.73 1.68 1.94
CA ARG A 38 -9.34 1.02 0.67
C ARG A 38 -8.14 1.71 0.01
N TYR A 39 -7.45 2.60 0.73
CA TYR A 39 -6.24 3.25 0.23
C TYR A 39 -5.01 2.40 0.48
N VAL A 40 -4.06 2.46 -0.44
CA VAL A 40 -2.71 1.95 -0.29
C VAL A 40 -1.75 3.06 -0.70
N ILE A 41 -0.53 3.04 -0.16
CA ILE A 41 0.50 4.01 -0.49
C ILE A 41 1.33 3.42 -1.62
N ASP A 42 1.49 4.16 -2.72
CA ASP A 42 2.31 3.75 -3.85
C ASP A 42 3.82 3.98 -3.61
N ASP A 43 4.64 3.65 -4.60
CA ASP A 43 6.10 3.74 -4.52
C ASP A 43 6.63 5.18 -4.41
N ASP A 44 5.81 6.16 -4.78
CA ASP A 44 6.15 7.58 -4.71
C ASP A 44 5.67 8.22 -3.39
N GLY A 45 4.93 7.47 -2.56
CA GLY A 45 4.35 7.97 -1.30
C GLY A 45 3.00 8.64 -1.46
N THR A 46 2.31 8.36 -2.57
CA THR A 46 0.97 8.85 -2.87
C THR A 46 -0.07 7.84 -2.40
N LEU A 47 -1.15 8.32 -1.80
CA LEU A 47 -2.30 7.49 -1.42
C LEU A 47 -3.16 7.20 -2.66
N VAL A 48 -3.23 5.93 -3.05
CA VAL A 48 -3.98 5.44 -4.19
C VAL A 48 -5.15 4.56 -3.72
N TRP A 49 -6.34 4.78 -4.29
CA TRP A 49 -7.51 3.96 -3.99
C TRP A 49 -7.47 2.64 -4.75
N THR A 50 -7.52 1.50 -4.05
CA THR A 50 -7.18 0.20 -4.63
C THR A 50 -8.33 -0.57 -5.30
N ARG A 51 -9.55 -0.04 -5.36
CA ARG A 51 -10.65 -0.76 -6.03
C ARG A 51 -11.54 0.15 -6.85
N LEU A 52 -11.19 0.31 -8.11
CA LEU A 52 -12.15 0.17 -9.20
C LEU A 52 -11.62 -0.96 -10.07
N PRO A 53 -12.31 -2.12 -10.17
CA PRO A 53 -11.95 -3.10 -11.19
C PRO A 53 -12.01 -2.37 -12.53
N ALA A 54 -10.86 -2.21 -13.19
CA ALA A 54 -10.78 -1.40 -14.41
C ALA A 54 -11.82 -1.85 -15.46
N GLY A 55 -12.15 -3.15 -15.47
CA GLY A 55 -13.21 -3.71 -16.30
C GLY A 55 -14.63 -3.20 -15.98
N THR A 56 -14.96 -2.97 -14.71
CA THR A 56 -16.31 -2.51 -14.31
C THR A 56 -16.57 -1.05 -14.67
N THR A 57 -15.57 -0.18 -14.50
CA THR A 57 -15.68 1.23 -14.91
C THR A 57 -15.66 1.38 -16.41
N ALA A 58 -14.80 0.65 -17.12
CA ALA A 58 -14.79 0.64 -18.58
C ALA A 58 -16.14 0.16 -19.15
N LEU A 59 -16.71 -0.91 -18.61
CA LEU A 59 -17.99 -1.46 -19.06
C LEU A 59 -19.15 -0.50 -18.80
N ALA A 60 -19.17 0.18 -17.65
CA ALA A 60 -20.18 1.19 -17.35
C ALA A 60 -20.10 2.40 -18.30
N VAL A 61 -18.89 2.89 -18.59
CA VAL A 61 -18.67 3.99 -19.54
C VAL A 61 -19.11 3.60 -20.95
N LEU A 62 -18.76 2.40 -21.40
CA LEU A 62 -19.16 1.89 -22.72
C LEU A 62 -20.67 1.67 -22.81
N ALA A 63 -21.30 1.15 -21.76
CA ALA A 63 -22.75 0.96 -21.70
C ALA A 63 -23.50 2.31 -21.74
N ALA A 64 -22.99 3.33 -21.04
CA ALA A 64 -23.56 4.68 -21.09
C ALA A 64 -23.43 5.31 -22.49
N GLY A 65 -22.28 5.15 -23.14
CA GLY A 65 -22.08 5.54 -24.54
C GLY A 65 -23.07 4.85 -25.48
N ALA A 66 -23.23 3.53 -25.36
CA ALA A 66 -24.16 2.75 -26.18
C ALA A 66 -25.61 3.15 -25.98
N ALA A 67 -26.04 3.40 -24.73
CA ALA A 67 -27.38 3.89 -24.43
C ALA A 67 -27.64 5.27 -25.05
N THR A 68 -26.65 6.16 -25.00
CA THR A 68 -26.74 7.51 -25.59
C THR A 68 -26.93 7.41 -27.11
N ALA A 69 -26.14 6.56 -27.77
CA ALA A 69 -26.24 6.32 -29.21
C ALA A 69 -27.61 5.74 -29.61
N LEU A 70 -28.13 4.78 -28.84
CA LEU A 70 -29.42 4.14 -29.13
C LEU A 70 -30.63 5.08 -28.94
N LEU A 71 -30.53 6.04 -28.02
CA LEU A 71 -31.65 6.92 -27.67
C LEU A 71 -31.72 8.20 -28.52
N LEU A 72 -30.59 8.65 -29.09
CA LEU A 72 -30.46 9.97 -29.71
C LEU A 72 -30.16 9.94 -31.22
N ALA A 73 -29.98 8.76 -31.81
CA ALA A 73 -29.49 8.64 -33.18
C ALA A 73 -30.54 8.15 -34.17
N ASP A 74 -30.82 9.00 -35.16
CA ASP A 74 -31.54 8.65 -36.38
C ASP A 74 -30.56 8.34 -37.52
N GLY A 75 -29.73 7.31 -37.33
CA GLY A 75 -28.78 6.83 -38.35
C GLY A 75 -27.40 6.47 -37.80
N TRP A 76 -26.67 5.65 -38.54
CA TRP A 76 -25.42 5.03 -38.07
C TRP A 76 -24.30 6.03 -37.77
N LEU A 77 -24.15 7.07 -38.62
CA LEU A 77 -23.14 8.12 -38.47
C LEU A 77 -23.41 9.00 -37.25
N LEU A 78 -24.68 9.37 -37.04
CA LEU A 78 -25.13 10.12 -35.87
C LEU A 78 -25.00 9.27 -34.59
N GLY A 79 -25.26 7.96 -34.70
CA GLY A 79 -25.12 7.00 -33.60
C GLY A 79 -23.68 6.86 -33.13
N LEU A 80 -22.72 6.79 -34.05
CA LEU A 80 -21.29 6.77 -33.69
C LEU A 80 -20.87 8.07 -32.99
N LEU A 81 -21.34 9.23 -33.47
CA LEU A 81 -21.08 10.53 -32.84
C LEU A 81 -21.64 10.60 -31.41
N TRP A 82 -22.91 10.22 -31.22
CA TRP A 82 -23.54 10.20 -29.90
C TRP A 82 -22.94 9.17 -28.95
N PHE A 83 -22.50 8.03 -29.48
CA PHE A 83 -21.73 7.04 -28.71
C PHE A 83 -20.46 7.67 -28.14
N LEU A 84 -19.65 8.29 -28.99
CA LEU A 84 -18.40 8.92 -28.59
C LEU A 84 -18.64 10.06 -27.59
N ALA A 85 -19.64 10.90 -27.84
CA ALA A 85 -20.03 11.97 -26.91
C ALA A 85 -20.45 11.40 -25.53
N GLY A 86 -21.24 10.32 -25.51
CA GLY A 86 -21.65 9.64 -24.29
C GLY A 86 -20.48 9.03 -23.52
N VAL A 87 -19.53 8.39 -24.21
CA VAL A 87 -18.30 7.85 -23.59
C VAL A 87 -17.46 8.98 -22.96
N VAL A 88 -17.27 10.10 -23.66
CA VAL A 88 -16.51 11.25 -23.15
C VAL A 88 -17.21 11.83 -21.90
N ALA A 89 -18.52 12.05 -21.97
CA ALA A 89 -19.30 12.58 -20.85
C ALA A 89 -19.27 11.64 -19.63
N ALA A 90 -19.47 10.33 -19.83
CA ALA A 90 -19.44 9.34 -18.77
C ALA A 90 -18.05 9.23 -18.11
N THR A 91 -16.98 9.32 -18.91
CA THR A 91 -15.60 9.34 -18.40
C THR A 91 -15.35 10.58 -17.54
N GLY A 92 -15.79 11.76 -18.01
CA GLY A 92 -15.68 13.01 -17.26
C GLY A 92 -16.44 12.95 -15.93
N LEU A 93 -17.66 12.45 -15.93
CA LEU A 93 -18.47 12.27 -14.72
C LEU A 93 -17.85 11.26 -13.75
N ALA A 94 -17.31 10.15 -14.25
CA ALA A 94 -16.60 9.18 -13.42
C ALA A 94 -15.35 9.80 -12.76
N GLY A 95 -14.57 10.57 -13.52
CA GLY A 95 -13.43 11.33 -12.99
C GLY A 95 -13.83 12.35 -11.93
N LEU A 96 -14.93 13.08 -12.16
CA LEU A 96 -15.47 14.04 -11.20
C LEU A 96 -15.97 13.34 -9.92
N GLY A 97 -16.69 12.22 -10.05
CA GLY A 97 -17.13 11.40 -8.93
C GLY A 97 -15.97 10.86 -8.10
N LEU A 98 -14.91 10.38 -8.76
CA LEU A 98 -13.69 9.92 -8.09
C LEU A 98 -13.01 11.07 -7.33
N THR A 99 -12.93 12.25 -7.96
CA THR A 99 -12.37 13.46 -7.36
C THR A 99 -13.17 13.87 -6.12
N LEU A 100 -14.50 13.80 -6.18
CA LEU A 100 -15.39 14.09 -5.06
C LEU A 100 -15.22 13.09 -3.92
N VAL A 101 -15.11 11.79 -4.22
CA VAL A 101 -14.86 10.75 -3.22
C VAL A 101 -13.52 10.97 -2.53
N HIS A 102 -12.47 11.31 -3.28
CA HIS A 102 -11.17 11.66 -2.72
C HIS A 102 -11.22 12.94 -1.87
N ALA A 103 -11.99 13.94 -2.31
CA ALA A 103 -12.17 15.17 -1.55
C ALA A 103 -12.92 14.93 -0.23
N VAL A 104 -13.94 14.08 -0.19
CA VAL A 104 -14.76 13.85 1.00
C VAL A 104 -14.15 12.77 1.91
N SER A 105 -13.58 11.71 1.32
CA SER A 105 -13.06 10.52 2.00
C SER A 105 -11.53 10.51 2.07
N GLY A 106 -10.91 11.70 2.07
CA GLY A 106 -9.47 11.84 2.19
C GLY A 106 -8.99 11.16 3.48
N PRO A 107 -8.21 10.07 3.41
CA PRO A 107 -7.80 9.31 4.59
C PRO A 107 -6.97 10.17 5.53
N GLU A 108 -6.22 11.14 4.98
CA GLU A 108 -5.50 12.17 5.73
C GLU A 108 -6.41 13.03 6.62
N ARG A 109 -7.59 13.44 6.14
CA ARG A 109 -8.53 14.26 6.93
C ARG A 109 -9.10 13.43 8.07
N GLY A 110 -9.48 12.18 7.79
CA GLY A 110 -9.94 11.24 8.81
C GLY A 110 -8.87 10.98 9.86
N TYR A 111 -7.63 10.77 9.43
CA TYR A 111 -6.47 10.60 10.30
C TYR A 111 -6.25 11.83 11.18
N ARG A 112 -6.13 13.03 10.61
CA ARG A 112 -5.93 14.28 11.37
C ARG A 112 -7.02 14.53 12.40
N ARG A 113 -8.28 14.21 12.09
CA ARG A 113 -9.39 14.30 13.04
C ARG A 113 -9.23 13.35 14.23
N ARG A 114 -8.71 12.13 14.00
CA ARG A 114 -8.48 11.12 15.05
C ARG A 114 -7.26 11.43 15.89
N THR A 115 -6.19 11.95 15.28
CA THR A 115 -4.87 12.11 15.94
C THR A 115 -4.57 13.56 16.35
N GLY A 116 -5.54 14.47 16.23
CA GLY A 116 -5.35 15.87 16.61
C GLY A 116 -4.37 16.64 15.73
N GLY A 117 -4.20 16.21 14.46
CA GLY A 117 -3.28 16.84 13.52
C GLY A 117 -1.83 16.36 13.59
N ALA A 118 -1.56 15.25 14.29
CA ALA A 118 -0.25 14.62 14.29
C ALA A 118 0.23 14.32 12.85
N PRO A 119 1.54 14.35 12.60
CA PRO A 119 2.08 13.92 11.31
C PRO A 119 1.72 12.45 11.05
N HIS A 120 1.44 12.14 9.78
CA HIS A 120 1.10 10.79 9.32
C HIS A 120 2.29 10.08 8.65
N PHE A 121 3.42 10.79 8.52
CA PHE A 121 4.67 10.24 8.06
C PHE A 121 5.85 10.88 8.79
N THR A 122 6.98 10.19 8.77
CA THR A 122 8.27 10.67 9.26
C THR A 122 9.33 10.37 8.20
N ASP A 123 10.07 11.40 7.81
CA ASP A 123 11.23 11.26 6.94
C ASP A 123 12.47 10.97 7.78
N VAL A 124 13.16 9.88 7.44
CA VAL A 124 14.39 9.42 8.08
C VAL A 124 15.52 9.58 7.08
N THR A 125 16.28 10.66 7.22
CA THR A 125 17.37 11.05 6.29
C THR A 125 18.77 10.86 6.88
N ASP A 126 18.90 10.84 8.21
CA ASP A 126 20.18 10.65 8.89
C ASP A 126 20.58 9.18 8.91
N ARG A 127 21.61 8.82 8.12
CA ARG A 127 22.13 7.46 7.98
C ARG A 127 22.77 6.89 9.24
N GLY A 128 23.25 7.73 10.15
CA GLY A 128 23.84 7.30 11.41
C GLY A 128 22.82 7.04 12.51
N SER A 129 21.55 7.40 12.26
CA SER A 129 20.52 7.41 13.29
C SER A 129 19.94 6.01 13.56
N ARG A 130 19.47 5.80 14.80
CA ARG A 130 18.75 4.57 15.19
C ARG A 130 17.49 4.33 14.31
N PRO A 131 16.67 5.33 13.97
CA PRO A 131 15.56 5.17 13.02
C PRO A 131 16.00 4.68 11.64
N TRP A 132 17.17 5.08 11.14
CA TRP A 132 17.69 4.60 9.86
C TRP A 132 18.01 3.10 9.90
N ALA A 133 18.72 2.67 10.95
CA ALA A 133 19.03 1.26 11.15
C ALA A 133 17.76 0.40 11.25
N LEU A 134 16.70 0.92 11.90
CA LEU A 134 15.39 0.28 11.96
C LEU A 134 14.74 0.13 10.58
N CYS A 135 14.79 1.19 9.76
CA CYS A 135 14.26 1.15 8.40
C CYS A 135 15.01 0.14 7.53
N GLU A 136 16.35 0.09 7.60
CA GLU A 136 17.14 -0.93 6.90
C GLU A 136 16.81 -2.34 7.36
N GLN A 137 16.63 -2.55 8.67
CA GLN A 137 16.30 -3.86 9.21
C GLN A 137 14.91 -4.33 8.75
N ALA A 138 13.93 -3.43 8.77
CA ALA A 138 12.60 -3.70 8.25
C ALA A 138 12.62 -3.97 6.73
N GLU A 139 13.43 -3.23 5.98
CA GLU A 139 13.66 -3.46 4.54
C GLU A 139 14.23 -4.87 4.28
N ARG A 140 15.27 -5.26 5.02
CA ARG A 140 15.87 -6.61 4.92
C ARG A 140 14.87 -7.69 5.29
N LEU A 141 14.07 -7.47 6.34
CA LEU A 141 13.02 -8.40 6.75
C LEU A 141 11.96 -8.58 5.66
N ALA A 142 11.52 -7.48 5.03
CA ALA A 142 10.58 -7.51 3.91
C ALA A 142 11.12 -8.31 2.72
N ALA A 143 12.44 -8.28 2.50
CA ALA A 143 13.08 -9.02 1.42
C ALA A 143 13.23 -10.54 1.71
N THR A 144 12.93 -11.02 2.92
CA THR A 144 13.10 -12.44 3.28
C THR A 144 12.01 -13.33 2.68
N ARG A 145 12.35 -14.61 2.42
CA ARG A 145 11.37 -15.59 1.90
C ARG A 145 10.26 -15.90 2.89
N SER A 146 10.53 -15.85 4.19
CA SER A 146 9.54 -16.02 5.27
C SER A 146 8.50 -14.90 5.25
N TRP A 147 8.94 -13.68 4.96
CA TRP A 147 8.04 -12.57 4.66
C TRP A 147 7.23 -12.86 3.40
N VAL A 148 7.88 -13.09 2.25
CA VAL A 148 7.24 -13.35 0.92
C VAL A 148 6.31 -14.58 0.90
N THR A 149 6.44 -15.51 1.83
CA THR A 149 5.50 -16.66 1.97
C THR A 149 4.38 -16.43 2.98
N GLY A 150 4.37 -15.30 3.68
CA GLY A 150 3.30 -14.92 4.62
C GLY A 150 3.36 -15.66 5.96
N ARG A 151 4.50 -16.28 6.30
CA ARG A 151 4.70 -16.90 7.62
C ARG A 151 4.79 -15.88 8.74
N VAL A 152 5.25 -14.67 8.42
CA VAL A 152 5.21 -13.51 9.31
C VAL A 152 3.97 -12.69 8.93
N ASP A 153 3.16 -12.31 9.92
CA ASP A 153 1.97 -11.47 9.69
C ASP A 153 2.40 -10.10 9.16
N ARG A 154 2.38 -9.97 7.83
CA ARG A 154 2.87 -8.79 7.12
C ARG A 154 2.08 -7.53 7.44
N GLN A 155 0.79 -7.70 7.72
CA GLN A 155 -0.16 -6.60 7.71
C GLN A 155 -0.37 -6.01 9.11
N ARG A 156 -0.19 -6.81 10.17
CA ARG A 156 -0.56 -6.36 11.51
C ARG A 156 0.59 -5.87 12.37
N ARG A 157 1.79 -6.48 12.30
CA ARG A 157 2.83 -6.19 13.31
C ARG A 157 3.98 -5.32 12.85
N LEU A 158 4.55 -5.59 11.68
CA LEU A 158 5.77 -4.88 11.27
C LEU A 158 5.53 -3.38 10.99
N PRO A 159 4.44 -2.96 10.32
CA PRO A 159 4.13 -1.53 10.15
C PRO A 159 3.97 -0.78 11.47
N GLU A 160 3.28 -1.37 12.45
CA GLU A 160 3.04 -0.77 13.77
C GLU A 160 4.34 -0.64 14.58
N LEU A 161 5.15 -1.70 14.59
CA LEU A 161 6.45 -1.70 15.26
C LEU A 161 7.42 -0.71 14.64
N LEU A 162 7.46 -0.63 13.30
CA LEU A 162 8.32 0.31 12.60
C LEU A 162 7.93 1.75 12.91
N TRP A 163 6.63 2.07 12.87
CA TRP A 163 6.14 3.40 13.23
C TRP A 163 6.47 3.75 14.68
N ALA A 164 6.18 2.85 15.62
CA ALA A 164 6.50 3.06 17.04
C ALA A 164 8.01 3.26 17.27
N GLY A 165 8.85 2.49 16.58
CA GLY A 165 10.31 2.58 16.67
C GLY A 165 10.88 3.89 16.12
N VAL A 166 10.35 4.38 15.00
CA VAL A 166 10.73 5.68 14.43
C VAL A 166 10.27 6.83 15.32
N GLN A 167 9.15 6.67 16.04
CA GLN A 167 8.68 7.61 17.06
C GLN A 167 9.46 7.53 18.40
N GLY A 168 10.50 6.68 18.48
CA GLY A 168 11.39 6.59 19.64
C GLY A 168 11.08 5.47 20.63
N SER A 169 10.17 4.53 20.32
CA SER A 169 9.97 3.34 21.14
C SER A 169 11.22 2.44 21.10
N GLY A 170 11.90 2.31 22.23
CA GLY A 170 13.11 1.50 22.35
C GLY A 170 12.90 0.01 22.11
N ASP A 171 11.70 -0.50 22.39
CA ASP A 171 11.37 -1.93 22.34
C ASP A 171 11.10 -2.44 20.93
N ALA A 172 10.70 -1.54 20.02
CA ALA A 172 10.39 -1.85 18.64
C ALA A 172 11.56 -2.50 17.89
N ALA A 173 12.79 -2.02 18.12
CA ALA A 173 13.98 -2.57 17.49
C ALA A 173 14.24 -4.03 17.87
N ALA A 174 14.08 -4.35 19.16
CA ALA A 174 14.27 -5.70 19.68
C ALA A 174 13.16 -6.65 19.18
N GLU A 175 11.92 -6.17 19.05
CA GLU A 175 10.82 -6.96 18.51
C GLU A 175 11.00 -7.24 17.00
N ILE A 176 11.42 -6.24 16.20
CA ILE A 176 11.74 -6.43 14.77
C ILE A 176 12.89 -7.44 14.61
N GLY A 177 13.91 -7.39 15.49
CA GLY A 177 14.98 -8.39 15.53
C GLY A 177 14.46 -9.80 15.78
N ARG A 178 13.56 -9.97 16.75
CA ARG A 178 12.93 -11.28 17.04
C ARG A 178 12.05 -11.79 15.91
N LEU A 179 11.43 -10.92 15.12
CA LEU A 179 10.66 -11.30 13.94
C LEU A 179 11.56 -11.77 12.78
N ALA A 180 12.77 -11.22 12.68
CA ALA A 180 13.75 -11.60 11.66
C ALA A 180 14.43 -12.94 11.95
N ASP A 181 14.68 -13.22 13.23
CA ASP A 181 15.20 -14.51 13.71
C ASP A 181 14.15 -15.20 14.59
N PRO A 182 13.09 -15.78 13.99
CA PRO A 182 12.15 -16.58 14.76
C PRO A 182 12.93 -17.72 15.42
N PRO A 183 12.73 -18.01 16.71
CA PRO A 183 13.42 -19.12 17.36
C PRO A 183 13.21 -20.36 16.51
N SER A 184 14.32 -20.93 16.03
CA SER A 184 14.33 -22.22 15.36
C SER A 184 13.45 -23.15 16.18
N ARG A 185 12.46 -23.76 15.52
CA ARG A 185 11.48 -24.67 16.13
C ARG A 185 12.17 -25.52 17.19
N PRO A 186 11.53 -25.79 18.35
CA PRO A 186 12.05 -26.80 19.27
C PRO A 186 12.27 -28.06 18.43
N GLU A 187 13.51 -28.53 18.40
CA GLU A 187 13.85 -29.79 17.76
C GLU A 187 12.83 -30.81 18.25
N LEU A 188 12.04 -31.34 17.33
CA LEU A 188 11.29 -32.56 17.59
C LEU A 188 12.38 -33.59 17.90
N ARG A 189 12.69 -33.76 19.19
CA ARG A 189 13.44 -34.91 19.68
C ARG A 189 12.63 -36.11 19.24
N VAL A 190 13.02 -36.69 18.11
CA VAL A 190 12.58 -38.02 17.72
C VAL A 190 13.05 -38.90 18.86
N ALA A 191 12.14 -39.25 19.76
CA ALA A 191 12.40 -40.24 20.78
C ALA A 191 12.73 -41.53 20.04
N HIS A 192 14.01 -41.88 19.99
CA HIS A 192 14.41 -43.21 19.59
C HIS A 192 13.82 -44.19 20.60
N PRO A 193 12.93 -45.12 20.19
CA PRO A 193 12.57 -46.22 21.06
C PRO A 193 13.82 -47.07 21.26
N GLN A 194 14.32 -47.14 22.49
CA GLN A 194 15.28 -48.17 22.86
C GLN A 194 14.50 -49.48 22.94
N THR A 195 14.76 -50.36 21.98
CA THR A 195 14.46 -51.79 22.05
C THR A 195 15.68 -52.54 22.54
#